data_AF-C3X4L8-F1
#
_entry.id   AF-C3X4L8-F1
#
_cell.length_a   1.000
_cell.length_b   1.000
_cell.length_c   1.000
_cell.angle_alpha   90.00
_cell.angle_beta   90.00
_cell.angle_gamma   90.00
#
_symmetry.space_group_name_H-M   'P 1'
#
loop_
_entity.id
_entity.type
_entity.pdbx_description
1 polymer ?
#
loop_
_entity_poly.entity_id
_entity_poly.type
_entity_poly.pdbx_seq_one_letter_code
_entity_poly.pdbx_strand_id
1 'polypeptide(L)'
;MIYGIGTDMILITRLKAALERRGDRFAEKILGPQEMKRYLHRRAKVELRGLRYLATRFAAKEAFSKALGLGMRMPMTWRAMQLLNAPGGKPEAVCSGKLKAHMERLGLKAQVSVTDEAEYAMAFVVIEQTEITENIN
;
A
#
# COMPACT_ATOMS: atom_id res chain seq x y z
N MET A 1 0.34 0.06 21.65
CA MET A 1 1.70 0.61 21.45
C MET A 1 2.08 0.59 19.98
N ILE A 2 3.07 1.39 19.53
CA ILE A 2 3.59 1.30 18.15
C ILE A 2 4.25 -0.07 17.96
N TYR A 3 3.79 -0.82 16.97
CA TYR A 3 4.36 -2.11 16.55
C TYR A 3 5.55 -1.90 15.61
N GLY A 4 5.41 -0.96 14.67
CA GLY A 4 6.47 -0.65 13.72
C GLY A 4 6.14 0.55 12.83
N ILE A 5 7.18 1.12 12.24
CA ILE A 5 7.09 2.23 11.30
C ILE A 5 7.73 1.85 9.97
N GLY A 6 7.28 2.46 8.90
CA GLY A 6 7.84 2.24 7.58
C GLY A 6 7.66 3.46 6.69
N THR A 7 8.67 3.70 5.87
CA THR A 7 8.62 4.71 4.83
C THR A 7 9.22 4.18 3.54
N ASP A 8 8.74 4.71 2.43
CA ASP A 8 9.28 4.42 1.12
C ASP A 8 9.09 5.61 0.18
N MET A 9 10.05 5.81 -0.72
CA MET A 9 10.06 6.89 -1.71
C MET A 9 10.39 6.32 -3.08
N ILE A 10 9.60 6.71 -4.07
CA ILE A 10 9.65 6.21 -5.44
C ILE A 10 9.95 7.36 -6.39
N LEU A 11 11.03 7.21 -7.15
CA LEU A 11 11.27 8.05 -8.32
C LEU A 11 10.34 7.61 -9.46
N ILE A 12 9.40 8.48 -9.82
CA ILE A 12 8.30 8.18 -10.76
C ILE A 12 8.84 7.75 -12.13
N THR A 13 9.95 8.33 -12.59
CA THR A 13 10.58 7.98 -13.87
C THR A 13 11.10 6.54 -13.88
N ARG A 14 11.61 6.01 -12.76
CA ARG A 14 12.01 4.59 -12.64
C ARG A 14 10.82 3.66 -12.73
N LEU A 15 9.71 4.03 -12.09
CA LEU A 15 8.47 3.27 -12.16
C LEU A 15 7.89 3.28 -13.58
N LYS A 16 7.96 4.43 -14.25
CA LYS A 16 7.55 4.58 -15.66
C LYS A 16 8.33 3.62 -16.56
N ALA A 17 9.66 3.63 -16.47
CA ALA A 17 10.51 2.74 -17.26
C ALA A 17 10.20 1.25 -16.99
N ALA A 18 9.89 0.90 -15.73
CA ALA A 18 9.48 -0.46 -15.39
C ALA A 18 8.13 -0.84 -16.01
N LEU A 19 7.16 0.08 -16.01
CA LEU A 19 5.85 -0.09 -16.63
C LEU A 19 5.96 -0.20 -18.16
N GLU A 20 6.71 0.69 -18.82
CA GLU A 20 6.94 0.66 -20.27
C GLU A 20 7.57 -0.67 -20.71
N ARG A 21 8.53 -1.19 -19.95
CA ARG A 21 9.21 -2.46 -20.27
C ARG A 21 8.34 -3.71 -20.06
N ARG A 22 7.45 -3.70 -19.06
CA ARG A 22 6.70 -4.90 -18.63
C ARG A 22 5.22 -4.87 -19.05
N GLY A 23 4.74 -3.72 -19.52
CA GLY A 23 3.34 -3.47 -19.82
C GLY A 23 2.44 -3.52 -18.59
N ASP A 24 1.14 -3.62 -18.84
CA ASP A 24 0.10 -3.54 -17.80
C ASP A 24 0.19 -4.66 -16.76
N ARG A 25 0.81 -5.79 -17.09
CA ARG A 25 1.13 -6.88 -16.16
C ARG A 25 1.91 -6.41 -14.92
N PHE A 26 2.71 -5.35 -15.05
CA PHE A 26 3.41 -4.76 -13.92
C PHE A 26 2.43 -4.13 -12.92
N ALA A 27 1.49 -3.32 -13.40
CA ALA A 27 0.46 -2.73 -12.57
C ALA A 27 -0.46 -3.81 -11.96
N GLU A 28 -0.80 -4.86 -12.71
CA GLU A 28 -1.62 -5.99 -12.24
C GLU A 28 -0.96 -6.81 -11.14
N LYS A 29 0.38 -6.87 -11.12
CA LYS A 29 1.14 -7.51 -10.05
C LYS A 29 1.06 -6.69 -8.75
N ILE A 30 1.06 -5.37 -8.87
CA ILE A 30 1.13 -4.45 -7.72
C ILE A 30 -0.25 -4.17 -7.15
N LEU A 31 -1.22 -3.84 -8.00
CA LEU A 31 -2.51 -3.32 -7.61
C LEU A 31 -3.51 -4.44 -7.31
N GLY A 32 -4.25 -4.29 -6.23
CA GLY A 32 -5.44 -5.09 -5.97
C GLY A 32 -6.62 -4.67 -6.87
N PRO A 33 -7.73 -5.41 -6.83
CA PRO A 33 -8.82 -5.24 -7.78
C PRO A 33 -9.50 -3.87 -7.69
N GLN A 34 -9.68 -3.30 -6.49
CA GLN A 34 -10.28 -1.97 -6.34
C GLN A 34 -9.31 -0.86 -6.77
N GLU A 35 -8.02 -1.02 -6.47
CA GLU A 35 -6.98 -0.08 -6.91
C GLU A 35 -6.84 -0.08 -8.43
N MET A 36 -6.88 -1.26 -9.06
CA MET A 36 -6.77 -1.40 -10.52
C MET A 36 -7.88 -0.64 -11.25
N LYS A 37 -9.13 -0.76 -10.78
CA LYS A 37 -10.26 0.01 -11.33
C LYS A 37 -9.99 1.51 -11.29
N ARG A 38 -9.46 2.01 -10.17
CA ARG A 38 -9.16 3.44 -10.01
C ARG A 38 -7.96 3.88 -10.85
N TYR A 39 -6.94 3.03 -10.96
CA TYR A 39 -5.75 3.25 -11.78
C TYR A 39 -6.14 3.42 -13.25
N LEU A 40 -6.92 2.48 -13.81
CA LEU A 40 -7.39 2.53 -15.20
C LEU A 40 -8.21 3.80 -15.45
N HIS A 41 -9.15 4.13 -14.56
CA HIS A 41 -9.94 5.35 -14.65
C HIS A 41 -9.10 6.63 -14.66
N ARG A 42 -8.07 6.71 -13.81
CA ARG A 42 -7.17 7.88 -13.76
C ARG A 42 -6.28 7.96 -14.99
N ARG A 43 -5.71 6.83 -15.42
CA ARG A 43 -4.84 6.73 -16.59
C ARG A 43 -5.58 7.12 -17.87
N ALA A 44 -6.81 6.65 -18.05
CA ALA A 44 -7.63 6.97 -19.22
C ALA A 44 -7.92 8.48 -19.35
N LYS A 45 -7.98 9.20 -18.22
CA LYS A 45 -8.15 10.67 -18.22
C LYS A 45 -6.84 11.39 -18.53
N VAL A 46 -5.77 11.03 -17.81
CA VAL A 46 -4.42 11.59 -17.99
C VAL A 46 -3.43 10.50 -17.58
N GLU A 47 -2.56 10.11 -18.51
CA GLU A 47 -1.61 9.01 -18.27
C GLU A 47 -0.75 9.26 -17.01
N LEU A 48 -0.23 10.48 -16.84
CA LEU A 48 0.56 10.88 -15.68
C LEU A 48 -0.20 10.72 -14.35
N ARG A 49 -1.52 10.93 -14.33
CA ARG A 49 -2.35 10.72 -13.12
C ARG A 49 -2.46 9.24 -12.78
N GLY A 50 -2.48 8.36 -13.79
CA GLY A 50 -2.40 6.92 -13.59
C GLY A 50 -1.03 6.50 -13.05
N LEU A 51 0.04 7.04 -13.62
CA LEU A 51 1.41 6.76 -13.19
C LEU A 51 1.68 7.18 -11.74
N ARG A 52 1.31 8.41 -11.36
CA ARG A 52 1.39 8.91 -9.96
C ARG A 52 0.55 8.09 -8.99
N TYR A 53 -0.64 7.66 -9.45
CA TYR A 53 -1.47 6.75 -8.67
C TYR A 53 -0.75 5.42 -8.42
N LEU A 54 -0.18 4.78 -9.44
CA LEU A 54 0.58 3.55 -9.27
C LEU A 54 1.79 3.75 -8.33
N ALA A 55 2.51 4.86 -8.46
CA ALA A 55 3.69 5.18 -7.65
C ALA A 55 3.37 5.29 -6.17
N THR A 56 2.32 6.02 -5.80
CA THR A 56 1.88 6.15 -4.41
C THR A 56 1.44 4.80 -3.81
N ARG A 57 0.86 3.89 -4.61
CA ARG A 57 0.46 2.55 -4.14
C ARG A 57 1.67 1.64 -3.96
N PHE A 58 2.65 1.76 -4.84
CA PHE A 58 3.92 1.07 -4.69
C PHE A 58 4.60 1.50 -3.38
N ALA A 59 4.78 2.81 -3.18
CA ALA A 59 5.39 3.36 -1.97
C ALA A 59 4.64 2.94 -0.70
N ALA A 60 3.31 3.02 -0.70
CA ALA A 60 2.50 2.64 0.46
C ALA A 60 2.63 1.16 0.84
N LYS A 61 2.71 0.27 -0.16
CA LYS A 61 2.84 -1.17 0.08
C LYS A 61 4.24 -1.55 0.57
N GLU A 62 5.28 -0.93 0.02
CA GLU A 62 6.64 -1.08 0.52
C GLU A 62 6.75 -0.56 1.96
N ALA A 63 6.29 0.67 2.23
CA ALA A 63 6.27 1.26 3.56
C ALA A 63 5.49 0.40 4.56
N PHE A 64 4.31 -0.11 4.18
CA PHE A 64 3.52 -1.02 5.01
C PHE A 64 4.28 -2.32 5.31
N SER A 65 4.93 -2.90 4.31
CA SER A 65 5.68 -4.15 4.48
C SER A 65 6.87 -4.00 5.43
N LYS A 66 7.52 -2.81 5.44
CA LYS A 66 8.58 -2.45 6.38
C LYS A 66 8.03 -2.24 7.79
N ALA A 67 6.93 -1.50 7.91
CA ALA A 67 6.26 -1.27 9.20
C ALA A 67 5.79 -2.58 9.87
N LEU A 68 5.38 -3.56 9.05
CA LEU A 68 4.98 -4.89 9.53
C LEU A 68 6.18 -5.81 9.84
N GLY A 69 7.41 -5.43 9.45
CA GLY A 69 8.63 -6.22 9.70
C GLY A 69 8.80 -7.46 8.82
N LEU A 70 7.95 -7.67 7.81
CA LEU A 70 7.99 -8.84 6.93
C LEU A 70 8.70 -8.57 5.59
N GLY A 71 8.72 -7.32 5.14
CA GLY A 71 8.97 -7.00 3.74
C GLY A 71 7.94 -7.67 2.82
N MET A 72 8.27 -7.84 1.54
CA MET A 72 7.40 -8.52 0.56
C MET A 72 7.49 -10.05 0.67
N ARG A 73 7.29 -10.57 1.88
CA ARG A 73 7.29 -12.01 2.21
C ARG A 73 5.97 -12.41 2.83
N MET A 74 5.51 -13.64 2.54
CA MET A 74 4.24 -14.16 3.03
C MET A 74 4.11 -14.00 4.56
N PRO A 75 2.93 -13.58 5.08
CA PRO A 75 1.67 -13.37 4.35
C PRO A 75 1.56 -12.05 3.58
N MET A 76 2.55 -11.15 3.68
CA MET A 76 2.57 -9.90 2.94
C MET A 76 2.88 -10.14 1.46
N THR A 77 2.00 -9.65 0.60
CA THR A 77 2.20 -9.58 -0.86
C THR A 77 1.60 -8.28 -1.38
N TRP A 78 2.02 -7.87 -2.58
CA TRP A 78 1.51 -6.67 -3.23
C TRP A 78 -0.02 -6.55 -3.24
N ARG A 79 -0.73 -7.63 -3.59
CA ARG A 79 -2.19 -7.61 -3.73
C ARG A 79 -2.94 -7.87 -2.42
N ALA A 80 -2.25 -8.41 -1.41
CA ALA A 80 -2.87 -8.71 -0.12
C ALA A 80 -3.19 -7.43 0.67
N MET A 81 -2.47 -6.34 0.42
CA MET A 81 -2.76 -5.00 0.96
C MET A 81 -3.13 -4.05 -0.17
N GLN A 82 -4.24 -3.35 -0.03
CA GLN A 82 -4.66 -2.27 -0.92
C GLN A 82 -4.68 -0.95 -0.16
N LEU A 83 -4.30 0.14 -0.82
CA LEU A 83 -4.49 1.49 -0.34
C LEU A 83 -5.74 2.10 -0.97
N LEU A 84 -6.83 2.11 -0.21
CA LEU A 84 -8.10 2.71 -0.60
C LEU A 84 -8.29 4.04 0.11
N ASN A 85 -9.38 4.75 -0.20
CA ASN A 85 -9.73 6.00 0.47
C ASN A 85 -11.08 5.80 1.18
N ALA A 86 -11.16 6.20 2.44
CA ALA A 86 -12.42 6.38 3.15
C ALA A 86 -13.30 7.43 2.43
N PRO A 87 -14.62 7.51 2.73
CA PRO A 87 -15.50 8.52 2.15
C PRO A 87 -14.99 9.96 2.29
N GLY A 88 -14.32 10.28 3.40
CA GLY A 88 -13.68 11.58 3.65
C GLY A 88 -12.32 11.78 2.96
N GLY A 89 -11.87 10.87 2.10
CA GLY A 89 -10.61 10.97 1.37
C GLY A 89 -9.38 10.45 2.12
N LYS A 90 -9.47 10.16 3.43
CA LYS A 90 -8.36 9.59 4.21
C LYS A 90 -7.90 8.25 3.60
N PRO A 91 -6.59 8.04 3.34
CA PRO A 91 -6.08 6.76 2.86
C PRO A 91 -6.15 5.67 3.93
N GLU A 92 -6.54 4.45 3.54
CA GLU A 92 -6.71 3.29 4.43
C GLU A 92 -6.07 2.04 3.85
N ALA A 93 -5.33 1.32 4.70
CA ALA A 93 -4.78 0.01 4.38
C ALA A 93 -5.84 -1.08 4.53
N VAL A 94 -6.28 -1.66 3.41
CA VAL A 94 -7.27 -2.75 3.39
C VAL A 94 -6.55 -4.06 3.11
N CYS A 95 -6.39 -4.87 4.15
CA CYS A 95 -5.77 -6.19 4.07
C CYS A 95 -6.80 -7.28 3.70
N SER A 96 -6.33 -8.33 3.03
CA SER A 96 -7.14 -9.47 2.60
C SER A 96 -6.44 -10.81 2.82
N GLY A 97 -7.20 -11.90 2.80
CA GLY A 97 -6.69 -13.27 2.90
C GLY A 97 -5.81 -13.51 4.15
N LYS A 98 -4.68 -14.19 3.95
CA LYS A 98 -3.73 -14.52 5.04
C LYS A 98 -3.14 -13.28 5.73
N LEU A 99 -3.00 -12.16 5.01
CA LEU A 99 -2.48 -10.92 5.60
C LEU A 99 -3.51 -10.32 6.56
N LYS A 100 -4.81 -10.32 6.19
CA LYS A 100 -5.88 -9.88 7.07
C LYS A 100 -5.91 -10.69 8.37
N ALA A 101 -5.92 -12.03 8.24
CA ALA A 101 -5.90 -12.91 9.41
C ALA A 101 -4.66 -12.69 10.30
N HIS A 102 -3.50 -12.41 9.70
CA HIS A 102 -2.28 -12.09 10.44
C HIS A 102 -2.40 -10.78 11.23
N MET A 103 -2.92 -9.71 10.60
CA MET A 103 -3.15 -8.41 11.25
C MET A 103 -4.15 -8.54 12.39
N GLU A 104 -5.26 -9.25 12.19
CA GLU A 104 -6.31 -9.46 13.19
C GLU A 104 -5.80 -10.28 14.38
N ARG A 105 -5.12 -11.40 14.14
CA ARG A 105 -4.54 -12.25 15.18
C ARG A 105 -3.56 -11.51 16.09
N LEU A 106 -2.80 -10.57 15.52
CA LEU A 106 -1.85 -9.75 16.26
C LEU A 106 -2.47 -8.45 16.80
N GLY A 107 -3.75 -8.16 16.56
CA GLY A 107 -4.39 -6.93 17.02
C GLY A 107 -3.83 -5.66 16.37
N LEU A 108 -3.35 -5.74 15.13
CA LEU A 108 -2.65 -4.67 14.43
C LEU A 108 -3.57 -3.76 13.62
N LYS A 109 -3.31 -2.45 13.67
CA LYS A 109 -3.98 -1.42 12.86
C LYS A 109 -2.94 -0.49 12.25
N ALA A 110 -3.13 -0.13 10.98
CA ALA A 110 -2.18 0.72 10.25
C ALA A 110 -2.77 2.10 9.95
N GLN A 111 -2.01 3.14 10.26
CA GLN A 111 -2.21 4.50 9.72
C GLN A 111 -1.28 4.69 8.54
N VAL A 112 -1.81 5.20 7.42
CA VAL A 112 -1.04 5.44 6.20
C VAL A 112 -1.17 6.90 5.81
N SER A 113 -0.07 7.50 5.36
CA SER A 113 -0.07 8.79 4.66
C SER A 113 0.70 8.64 3.36
N VAL A 114 0.21 9.26 2.29
CA VAL A 114 0.88 9.27 0.99
C VAL A 114 0.90 10.68 0.43
N THR A 115 1.96 11.00 -0.31
CA THR A 115 2.10 12.24 -1.05
C THR A 115 2.82 11.98 -2.37
N ASP A 116 2.58 12.82 -3.36
CA ASP A 116 3.32 12.82 -4.61
C ASP A 116 3.56 14.25 -5.11
N GLU A 117 4.68 14.43 -5.80
CA GLU A 117 5.04 15.63 -6.54
C GLU A 117 5.49 15.21 -7.95
N ALA A 118 5.95 16.15 -8.79
CA ALA A 118 6.44 15.97 -10.14
C ALA A 118 7.25 14.68 -10.35
N GLU A 119 8.25 14.46 -9.49
CA GLU A 119 9.23 13.39 -9.68
C GLU A 119 9.13 12.26 -8.67
N TYR A 120 8.53 12.50 -7.50
CA TYR A 120 8.57 11.58 -6.37
C TYR A 120 7.17 11.25 -5.86
N ALA A 121 6.99 9.99 -5.45
CA ALA A 121 5.88 9.58 -4.60
C ALA A 121 6.44 9.00 -3.30
N MET A 122 5.80 9.28 -2.18
CA MET A 122 6.26 8.85 -0.87
C MET A 122 5.09 8.33 -0.03
N ALA A 123 5.39 7.40 0.88
CA ALA A 123 4.46 6.95 1.88
C ALA A 123 5.10 6.86 3.27
N PHE A 124 4.30 7.08 4.29
CA PHE A 124 4.60 6.78 5.68
C PHE A 124 3.51 5.88 6.25
N VAL A 125 3.93 4.88 7.02
CA VAL A 125 3.05 3.93 7.68
C VAL A 125 3.47 3.79 9.13
N VAL A 126 2.48 3.84 10.03
CA VAL A 126 2.62 3.47 11.44
C VAL A 126 1.66 2.32 11.67
N ILE A 127 2.16 1.20 12.20
CA ILE A 127 1.33 0.10 12.67
C ILE A 127 1.32 0.15 14.20
N GLU A 128 0.12 0.11 14.76
CA GLU A 128 -0.12 0.06 16.20
C GLU A 128 -0.68 -1.32 16.55
N GLN A 129 -0.25 -1.84 17.69
CA GLN A 129 -0.82 -3.03 18.30
C GLN A 129 -1.72 -2.62 19.46
N THR A 130 -2.97 -3.04 19.39
CA THR A 130 -3.90 -2.97 20.52
C THR A 130 -3.55 -4.08 21.49
N GLU A 131 -3.50 -3.80 22.79
CA GLU A 131 -3.32 -4.85 23.79
C GLU A 131 -4.45 -5.88 23.63
N ILE A 132 -4.07 -7.14 23.46
CA ILE A 132 -5.01 -8.24 23.63
C ILE A 132 -5.17 -8.32 25.15
N THR A 133 -6.29 -7.83 25.68
CA THR A 133 -6.67 -8.15 27.06
C THR A 133 -6.82 -9.66 27.13
N GLU A 134 -5.78 -10.34 27.61
CA GLU A 134 -5.90 -11.70 28.10
C GLU A 134 -6.89 -11.61 29.27
N ASN A 135 -8.13 -12.04 29.03
CA ASN A 135 -9.02 -12.41 30.12
C ASN A 135 -8.37 -13.63 30.79
N ILE A 136 -7.51 -13.35 31.77
CA ILE A 136 -7.04 -14.33 32.74
C ILE A 136 -8.29 -14.71 33.54
N ASN A 137 -8.88 -15.86 33.20
CA ASN A 137 -9.82 -16.56 34.06
C ASN A 137 -9.08 -17.18 35.24
#